data_AF-A0A1V5PQP0-F1
#
_entry.id   AF-A0A1V5PQP0-F1
#
_cell.length_a   1.000
_cell.length_b   1.000
_cell.length_c   1.000
_cell.angle_alpha   90.00
_cell.angle_beta   90.00
_cell.angle_gamma   90.00
#
_symmetry.space_group_name_H-M   'P 1'
#
loop_
_entity.id
_entity.type
_entity.pdbx_description
1 polymer ?
#
loop_
_entity_poly.entity_id
_entity_poly.type
_entity_poly.pdbx_seq_one_letter_code
_entity_poly.pdbx_strand_id
1 'polypeptide(L)'
;MTNPKTRSFVWDKVKKNYYDKGIHNFWLDEAEPEVHPQQFSNLKFYAGNGAQTAMLYPYYYSKLFYEGLKEAGEDKVIVLTRAAYPGSQKFGSLVWNGDIASTFLNLRMSVKTGLSMAMSGIPWWNSDIGGFHSGDTRSEYFRELIVRWAQFGVFCPVMRLHGARIRTPEQTERFPGIKERTGGENEIWSFGDENYEILAELVKLRERLKPYICRYMDIASKEGKPIMRPMFFDYYKDPVCYELEDQYMFGEDILFAPITEQGCISRKVYLPEGSWQDVNSKAIVKGGQWIECEAPIDKFIAFVKEGAEVAEVF
;
A
#
# COMPACT_ATOMS: atom_id res chain seq x y z
N MET A 1 -9.30 13.55 -18.78
CA MET A 1 -8.86 14.52 -17.72
C MET A 1 -7.93 15.64 -18.19
N THR A 2 -7.25 15.52 -19.36
CA THR A 2 -6.33 16.56 -19.85
C THR A 2 -7.00 17.90 -20.21
N ASN A 3 -8.29 17.91 -20.56
CA ASN A 3 -9.07 19.12 -20.83
C ASN A 3 -9.48 19.83 -19.52
N PRO A 4 -9.08 21.10 -19.29
CA PRO A 4 -9.50 21.86 -18.12
C PRO A 4 -11.02 21.96 -17.94
N LYS A 5 -11.79 22.15 -19.02
CA LYS A 5 -13.25 22.25 -18.95
C LYS A 5 -13.89 20.95 -18.48
N THR A 6 -13.34 19.80 -18.89
CA THR A 6 -13.79 18.49 -18.40
C THR A 6 -13.51 18.33 -16.92
N ARG A 7 -12.35 18.79 -16.43
CA ARG A 7 -12.01 18.72 -15.00
C ARG A 7 -12.99 19.51 -14.15
N SER A 8 -13.26 20.77 -14.50
CA SER A 8 -14.24 21.60 -13.79
C SER A 8 -15.63 20.98 -13.82
N PHE A 9 -16.09 20.52 -14.99
CA PHE A 9 -17.40 19.88 -15.11
C PHE A 9 -17.55 18.63 -14.22
N VAL A 10 -16.53 17.75 -14.22
CA VAL A 10 -16.54 16.54 -13.39
C VAL A 10 -16.49 16.91 -11.90
N TRP A 11 -15.64 17.87 -11.51
CA TRP A 11 -15.58 18.34 -10.13
C TRP A 11 -16.93 18.89 -9.66
N ASP A 12 -17.62 19.73 -10.45
CA ASP A 12 -18.92 20.27 -10.07
C ASP A 12 -19.95 19.17 -9.78
N LYS A 13 -19.91 18.08 -10.55
CA LYS A 13 -20.77 16.90 -10.32
C LYS A 13 -20.37 16.16 -9.05
N VAL A 14 -19.07 15.95 -8.84
CA VAL A 14 -18.56 15.30 -7.63
C VAL A 14 -18.91 16.12 -6.39
N LYS A 15 -18.65 17.43 -6.43
CA LYS A 15 -18.91 18.35 -5.34
C LYS A 15 -20.38 18.32 -4.93
N LYS A 16 -21.29 18.55 -5.89
CA LYS A 16 -22.74 18.55 -5.65
C LYS A 16 -23.24 17.23 -5.07
N ASN A 17 -22.72 16.10 -5.55
CA ASN A 17 -23.30 14.79 -5.25
C ASN A 17 -22.66 14.08 -4.06
N TYR A 18 -21.43 14.44 -3.69
CA TYR A 18 -20.64 13.79 -2.64
C TYR A 18 -20.07 14.79 -1.63
N TYR A 19 -19.29 15.77 -2.07
CA TYR A 19 -18.60 16.70 -1.16
C TYR A 19 -19.58 17.52 -0.32
N ASP A 20 -20.59 18.12 -0.96
CA ASP A 20 -21.64 18.90 -0.30
C ASP A 20 -22.55 18.04 0.61
N LYS A 21 -22.36 16.71 0.56
CA LYS A 21 -23.03 15.73 1.43
C LYS A 21 -22.09 15.13 2.49
N GLY A 22 -20.89 15.69 2.67
CA GLY A 22 -19.96 15.32 3.74
C GLY A 22 -18.91 14.26 3.37
N ILE A 23 -18.73 13.94 2.08
CA ILE A 23 -17.67 13.02 1.62
C ILE A 23 -16.45 13.83 1.17
N HIS A 24 -15.36 13.75 1.94
CA HIS A 24 -14.15 14.55 1.73
C HIS A 24 -12.97 13.75 1.16
N ASN A 25 -13.09 12.42 1.05
CA ASN A 25 -12.06 11.54 0.52
C ASN A 25 -12.58 10.82 -0.72
N PHE A 26 -11.74 10.73 -1.75
CA PHE A 26 -12.15 10.19 -3.05
C PHE A 26 -11.20 9.09 -3.53
N TRP A 27 -11.81 8.01 -4.03
CA TRP A 27 -11.13 6.94 -4.71
C TRP A 27 -11.25 7.15 -6.22
N LEU A 28 -10.12 7.52 -6.82
CA LEU A 28 -9.91 7.77 -8.24
C LEU A 28 -9.52 6.47 -8.93
N ASP A 29 -10.50 5.59 -9.06
CA ASP A 29 -10.33 4.34 -9.78
C ASP A 29 -10.22 4.54 -11.28
N GLU A 30 -9.71 3.52 -11.98
CA GLU A 30 -9.57 3.55 -13.45
C GLU A 30 -8.67 4.71 -13.93
N ALA A 31 -7.56 4.92 -13.22
CA ALA A 31 -6.74 6.12 -13.36
C ALA A 31 -5.72 6.09 -14.52
N GLU A 32 -5.53 4.96 -15.19
CA GLU A 32 -4.57 4.81 -16.28
C GLU A 32 -4.89 5.67 -17.52
N PRO A 33 -6.14 5.73 -18.06
CA PRO A 33 -7.36 4.98 -17.73
C PRO A 33 -7.39 3.57 -18.35
N GLU A 34 -8.16 2.66 -17.76
CA GLU A 34 -8.28 1.30 -18.30
C GLU A 34 -9.10 1.28 -19.59
N VAL A 35 -8.44 0.94 -20.69
CA VAL A 35 -9.03 0.89 -22.03
C VAL A 35 -8.79 -0.48 -22.64
N HIS A 36 -9.85 -1.09 -23.20
CA HIS A 36 -9.78 -2.40 -23.82
C HIS A 36 -10.20 -2.35 -25.30
N PRO A 37 -9.36 -2.83 -26.24
CA PRO A 37 -7.96 -3.21 -26.04
C PRO A 37 -7.06 -2.01 -25.70
N GLN A 38 -5.95 -2.24 -25.00
CA GLN A 38 -5.04 -1.17 -24.58
C GLN A 38 -4.21 -0.65 -25.76
N GLN A 39 -4.78 0.30 -26.51
CA GLN A 39 -4.19 0.88 -27.72
C GLN A 39 -4.14 2.40 -27.63
N PHE A 40 -3.17 2.94 -26.89
CA PHE A 40 -3.06 4.38 -26.63
C PHE A 40 -2.91 5.23 -27.90
N SER A 41 -2.32 4.70 -28.97
CA SER A 41 -2.22 5.40 -30.27
C SER A 41 -3.57 5.70 -30.92
N ASN A 42 -4.60 4.92 -30.58
CA ASN A 42 -5.97 5.11 -31.06
C ASN A 42 -6.78 6.11 -30.21
N LEU A 43 -6.20 6.62 -29.12
CA LEU A 43 -6.85 7.63 -28.29
C LEU A 43 -6.48 9.04 -28.75
N LYS A 44 -7.43 9.96 -28.61
CA LYS A 44 -7.22 11.40 -28.78
C LYS A 44 -7.64 12.12 -27.50
N PHE A 45 -6.68 12.75 -26.86
CA PHE A 45 -6.91 13.59 -25.69
C PHE A 45 -6.87 15.06 -26.08
N TYR A 46 -7.34 15.93 -25.20
CA TYR A 46 -7.22 17.38 -25.39
C TYR A 46 -5.75 17.84 -25.48
N ALA A 47 -4.86 17.15 -24.76
CA ALA A 47 -3.42 17.41 -24.80
C ALA A 47 -2.75 16.96 -26.11
N GLY A 48 -3.41 16.13 -26.94
CA GLY A 48 -2.85 15.61 -28.18
C GLY A 48 -3.19 14.14 -28.43
N ASN A 49 -2.46 13.53 -29.36
CA ASN A 49 -2.60 12.09 -29.64
C ASN A 49 -2.19 11.26 -28.41
N GLY A 50 -2.89 10.16 -28.16
CA GLY A 50 -2.67 9.31 -26.99
C GLY A 50 -1.30 8.63 -26.97
N ALA A 51 -0.71 8.28 -28.12
CA ALA A 51 0.66 7.74 -28.17
C ALA A 51 1.69 8.68 -27.55
N GLN A 52 1.45 9.99 -27.59
CA GLN A 52 2.35 11.01 -27.04
C GLN A 52 1.93 11.47 -25.64
N THR A 53 0.65 11.39 -25.29
CA THR A 53 0.09 12.12 -24.15
C THR A 53 -0.70 11.28 -23.15
N ALA A 54 -0.91 9.98 -23.40
CA ALA A 54 -1.73 9.12 -22.54
C ALA A 54 -1.25 9.09 -21.09
N MET A 55 0.07 9.04 -20.87
CA MET A 55 0.67 8.98 -19.54
C MET A 55 0.39 10.23 -18.67
N LEU A 56 -0.04 11.35 -19.27
CA LEU A 56 -0.45 12.55 -18.52
C LEU A 56 -1.83 12.39 -17.88
N TYR A 57 -2.62 11.38 -18.26
CA TYR A 57 -3.98 11.21 -17.78
C TYR A 57 -4.06 11.07 -16.24
N PRO A 58 -3.34 10.14 -15.58
CA PRO A 58 -3.40 10.00 -14.12
C PRO A 58 -2.97 11.26 -13.37
N TYR A 59 -1.97 11.98 -13.90
CA TYR A 59 -1.54 13.27 -13.34
C TYR A 59 -2.68 14.28 -13.33
N TYR A 60 -3.37 14.46 -14.46
CA TYR A 60 -4.49 15.41 -14.55
C TYR A 60 -5.73 14.92 -13.81
N TYR A 61 -5.88 13.62 -13.60
CA TYR A 61 -6.99 13.07 -12.83
C TYR A 61 -6.82 13.36 -11.34
N SER A 62 -5.63 13.12 -10.77
CA SER A 62 -5.32 13.53 -9.39
C SER A 62 -5.38 15.06 -9.23
N LYS A 63 -4.85 15.81 -10.22
CA LYS A 63 -4.91 17.28 -10.23
C LYS A 63 -6.35 17.82 -10.14
N LEU A 64 -7.31 17.19 -10.85
CA LEU A 64 -8.72 17.56 -10.82
C LEU A 64 -9.25 17.62 -9.38
N PHE A 65 -9.08 16.52 -8.64
CA PHE A 65 -9.62 16.42 -7.28
C PHE A 65 -8.83 17.28 -6.31
N TYR A 66 -7.51 17.35 -6.46
CA TYR A 66 -6.69 18.21 -5.60
C TYR A 66 -7.09 19.68 -5.70
N GLU A 67 -7.17 20.24 -6.91
CA GLU A 67 -7.59 21.64 -7.10
C GLU A 67 -9.00 21.87 -6.57
N GLY A 68 -9.94 20.98 -6.89
CA GLY A 68 -11.33 21.09 -6.43
C GLY A 68 -11.47 21.05 -4.91
N LEU A 69 -10.77 20.13 -4.24
CA LEU A 69 -10.77 20.00 -2.77
C LEU A 69 -10.14 21.22 -2.11
N LYS A 70 -9.00 21.71 -2.63
CA LYS A 70 -8.35 22.95 -2.15
C LYS A 70 -9.29 24.15 -2.27
N GLU A 71 -9.97 24.31 -3.41
CA GLU A 71 -10.94 25.39 -3.62
C GLU A 71 -12.17 25.28 -2.70
N ALA A 72 -12.57 24.06 -2.34
CA ALA A 72 -13.69 23.81 -1.43
C ALA A 72 -13.33 23.94 0.06
N GLY A 73 -12.07 24.26 0.38
CA GLY A 73 -11.61 24.56 1.74
C GLY A 73 -10.78 23.47 2.41
N GLU A 74 -10.42 22.39 1.72
CA GLU A 74 -9.58 21.35 2.29
C GLU A 74 -8.10 21.77 2.36
N ASP A 75 -7.46 21.54 3.50
CA ASP A 75 -6.03 21.85 3.68
C ASP A 75 -5.11 20.66 3.46
N LYS A 76 -5.54 19.47 3.87
CA LYS A 76 -4.76 18.22 3.80
C LYS A 76 -5.48 17.24 2.88
N VAL A 77 -5.20 17.33 1.59
CA VAL A 77 -5.82 16.48 0.57
C VAL A 77 -5.10 15.14 0.47
N ILE A 78 -5.89 14.06 0.47
CA ILE A 78 -5.46 12.72 0.09
C ILE A 78 -6.50 12.11 -0.85
N VAL A 79 -6.03 11.50 -1.94
CA VAL A 79 -6.87 10.78 -2.91
C VAL A 79 -6.24 9.43 -3.21
N LEU A 80 -7.05 8.38 -3.19
CA LEU A 80 -6.60 7.03 -3.56
C LEU A 80 -6.65 6.93 -5.09
N THR A 81 -5.53 6.68 -5.79
CA THR A 81 -5.47 6.63 -7.27
C THR A 81 -4.72 5.40 -7.79
N ARG A 82 -5.22 4.75 -8.86
CA ARG A 82 -4.64 3.46 -9.33
C ARG A 82 -3.33 3.64 -10.08
N ALA A 83 -3.19 4.82 -10.67
CA ALA A 83 -2.06 5.20 -11.49
C ALA A 83 -1.57 6.61 -11.13
N ALA A 84 -0.29 6.84 -11.42
CA ALA A 84 0.39 8.11 -11.20
C ALA A 84 1.40 8.38 -12.34
N TYR A 85 1.86 9.63 -12.40
CA TYR A 85 2.94 10.07 -13.30
C TYR A 85 3.91 10.93 -12.47
N PRO A 86 5.16 11.19 -12.93
CA PRO A 86 6.07 12.07 -12.20
C PRO A 86 5.42 13.40 -11.81
N GLY A 87 5.52 13.73 -10.53
CA GLY A 87 4.90 14.93 -9.96
C GLY A 87 3.47 14.73 -9.42
N SER A 88 2.87 13.56 -9.53
CA SER A 88 1.54 13.26 -8.94
C SER A 88 1.53 13.38 -7.41
N GLN A 89 2.64 13.12 -6.72
CA GLN A 89 2.71 13.17 -5.25
C GLN A 89 2.27 14.53 -4.66
N LYS A 90 2.44 15.64 -5.40
CA LYS A 90 2.02 16.98 -4.93
C LYS A 90 0.50 17.17 -4.87
N PHE A 91 -0.26 16.24 -5.47
CA PHE A 91 -1.71 16.26 -5.49
C PHE A 91 -2.33 15.35 -4.42
N GLY A 92 -1.54 14.90 -3.46
CA GLY A 92 -2.00 14.00 -2.41
C GLY A 92 -2.33 12.59 -2.91
N SER A 93 -1.71 12.16 -4.01
CA SER A 93 -1.92 10.85 -4.61
C SER A 93 -1.37 9.73 -3.72
N LEU A 94 -2.26 9.02 -3.03
CA LEU A 94 -2.02 7.70 -2.46
C LEU A 94 -2.21 6.66 -3.56
N VAL A 95 -1.12 6.03 -4.01
CA VAL A 95 -1.19 5.05 -5.11
C VAL A 95 -1.36 3.64 -4.56
N TRP A 96 -2.25 2.84 -5.14
CA TRP A 96 -2.26 1.40 -4.90
C TRP A 96 -1.93 0.61 -6.17
N ASN A 97 -1.50 -0.63 -6.00
CA ASN A 97 -1.00 -1.49 -7.08
C ASN A 97 -2.08 -2.19 -7.93
N GLY A 98 -3.34 -1.77 -7.83
CA GLY A 98 -4.42 -2.23 -8.69
C GLY A 98 -4.84 -3.68 -8.46
N ASP A 99 -5.46 -4.23 -9.50
CA ASP A 99 -6.31 -5.42 -9.46
C ASP A 99 -5.48 -6.71 -9.59
N ILE A 100 -4.59 -6.94 -8.62
CA ILE A 100 -3.69 -8.10 -8.61
C ILE A 100 -4.36 -9.38 -8.09
N ALA A 101 -3.88 -10.54 -8.50
CA ALA A 101 -4.36 -11.81 -7.99
C ALA A 101 -3.96 -12.03 -6.51
N SER A 102 -4.80 -12.75 -5.77
CA SER A 102 -4.56 -13.14 -4.38
C SER A 102 -3.56 -14.30 -4.30
N THR A 103 -2.26 -14.02 -4.47
CA THR A 103 -1.19 -15.04 -4.39
C THR A 103 0.04 -14.56 -3.62
N PHE A 104 0.83 -15.49 -3.08
CA PHE A 104 2.14 -15.20 -2.48
C PHE A 104 3.13 -14.57 -3.48
N LEU A 105 3.06 -14.93 -4.77
CA LEU A 105 3.84 -14.26 -5.81
C LEU A 105 3.49 -12.76 -5.88
N ASN A 106 2.20 -12.43 -5.87
CA ASN A 106 1.75 -11.04 -5.92
C ASN A 106 2.05 -10.28 -4.62
N LEU A 107 2.04 -10.93 -3.45
CA LEU A 107 2.55 -10.36 -2.21
C LEU A 107 4.04 -9.99 -2.36
N ARG A 108 4.87 -10.92 -2.83
CA ARG A 108 6.31 -10.67 -3.09
C ARG A 108 6.54 -9.53 -4.08
N MET A 109 5.76 -9.49 -5.17
CA MET A 109 5.86 -8.39 -6.14
C MET A 109 5.39 -7.06 -5.53
N SER A 110 4.42 -7.07 -4.63
CA SER A 110 3.92 -5.86 -3.97
C SER A 110 4.99 -5.17 -3.11
N VAL A 111 5.86 -5.95 -2.45
CA VAL A 111 7.03 -5.40 -1.75
C VAL A 111 7.90 -4.62 -2.74
N LYS A 112 8.31 -5.23 -3.85
CA LYS A 112 9.14 -4.59 -4.88
C LYS A 112 8.48 -3.37 -5.50
N THR A 113 7.18 -3.44 -5.79
CA THR A 113 6.41 -2.33 -6.33
C THR A 113 6.38 -1.14 -5.38
N GLY A 114 6.11 -1.37 -4.08
CA GLY A 114 6.10 -0.30 -3.09
C GLY A 114 7.46 0.40 -2.97
N LEU A 115 8.55 -0.37 -2.95
CA LEU A 115 9.91 0.18 -2.93
C LEU A 115 10.25 0.97 -4.19
N SER A 116 9.85 0.47 -5.37
CA SER A 116 10.08 1.15 -6.65
C SER A 116 9.26 2.45 -6.76
N MET A 117 8.03 2.46 -6.25
CA MET A 117 7.18 3.64 -6.19
C MET A 117 7.77 4.71 -5.26
N ALA A 118 8.30 4.29 -4.11
CA ALA A 118 9.01 5.16 -3.20
C ALA A 118 10.22 5.84 -3.88
N MET A 119 11.04 5.08 -4.61
CA MET A 119 12.18 5.63 -5.36
C MET A 119 11.76 6.46 -6.60
N SER A 120 10.54 6.28 -7.08
CA SER A 120 9.93 7.12 -8.11
C SER A 120 9.35 8.43 -7.58
N GLY A 121 9.55 8.73 -6.28
CA GLY A 121 9.09 9.97 -5.64
C GLY A 121 7.61 9.95 -5.25
N ILE A 122 6.99 8.78 -5.15
CA ILE A 122 5.62 8.60 -4.67
C ILE A 122 5.67 7.96 -3.26
N PRO A 123 5.70 8.76 -2.18
CA PRO A 123 5.88 8.23 -0.82
C PRO A 123 4.61 7.60 -0.24
N TRP A 124 3.44 7.91 -0.81
CA TRP A 124 2.15 7.41 -0.34
C TRP A 124 1.72 6.26 -1.23
N TRP A 125 1.88 5.05 -0.72
CA TRP A 125 1.58 3.82 -1.44
C TRP A 125 0.95 2.76 -0.54
N ASN A 126 0.12 1.89 -1.11
CA ASN A 126 -0.36 0.67 -0.45
C ASN A 126 -0.60 -0.46 -1.46
N SER A 127 -0.89 -1.64 -0.91
CA SER A 127 -1.48 -2.76 -1.65
C SER A 127 -2.88 -3.05 -1.10
N ASP A 128 -3.70 -3.74 -1.88
CA ASP A 128 -4.86 -4.45 -1.34
C ASP A 128 -4.34 -5.59 -0.44
N ILE A 129 -4.61 -5.54 0.86
CA ILE A 129 -4.24 -6.64 1.77
C ILE A 129 -5.02 -7.89 1.34
N GLY A 130 -4.27 -8.93 0.96
CA GLY A 130 -4.79 -10.18 0.40
C GLY A 130 -4.83 -10.25 -1.12
N GLY A 131 -4.50 -9.17 -1.84
CA GLY A 131 -4.72 -9.03 -3.28
C GLY A 131 -6.17 -8.68 -3.62
N PHE A 132 -6.47 -8.46 -4.90
CA PHE A 132 -7.80 -8.05 -5.35
C PHE A 132 -8.65 -9.26 -5.76
N HIS A 133 -8.17 -10.06 -6.72
CA HIS A 133 -8.97 -11.13 -7.34
C HIS A 133 -8.80 -12.51 -6.68
N SER A 134 -9.85 -13.31 -6.74
CA SER A 134 -9.83 -14.78 -6.55
C SER A 134 -9.38 -15.27 -5.17
N GLY A 135 -9.51 -14.44 -4.13
CA GLY A 135 -9.27 -14.87 -2.75
C GLY A 135 -10.45 -15.67 -2.19
N ASP A 136 -10.25 -16.97 -1.93
CA ASP A 136 -11.21 -17.83 -1.23
C ASP A 136 -10.98 -17.75 0.29
N THR A 137 -11.87 -17.04 1.00
CA THR A 137 -11.77 -16.79 2.44
C THR A 137 -11.82 -18.03 3.33
N ARG A 138 -12.22 -19.18 2.78
CA ARG A 138 -12.28 -20.48 3.48
C ARG A 138 -11.05 -21.34 3.23
N SER A 139 -10.27 -21.06 2.20
CA SER A 139 -9.07 -21.83 1.90
C SER A 139 -7.96 -21.57 2.91
N GLU A 140 -7.26 -22.62 3.33
CA GLU A 140 -6.06 -22.50 4.19
C GLU A 140 -4.99 -21.61 3.54
N TYR A 141 -4.82 -21.76 2.21
CA TYR A 141 -3.92 -20.92 1.40
C TYR A 141 -4.18 -19.42 1.61
N PHE A 142 -5.43 -18.99 1.43
CA PHE A 142 -5.77 -17.57 1.53
C PHE A 142 -5.75 -17.08 2.98
N ARG A 143 -6.12 -17.95 3.93
CA ARG A 143 -6.05 -17.64 5.37
C ARG A 143 -4.61 -17.41 5.83
N GLU A 144 -3.64 -18.14 5.30
CA GLU A 144 -2.23 -17.84 5.52
C GLU A 144 -1.83 -16.53 4.81
N LEU A 145 -2.18 -16.40 3.53
CA LEU A 145 -1.82 -15.25 2.71
C LEU A 145 -2.32 -13.92 3.30
N ILE A 146 -3.57 -13.86 3.77
CA ILE A 146 -4.15 -12.61 4.30
C ILE A 146 -3.43 -12.15 5.56
N VAL A 147 -2.98 -13.07 6.42
CA VAL A 147 -2.20 -12.74 7.62
C VAL A 147 -0.81 -12.23 7.22
N ARG A 148 -0.10 -12.93 6.33
CA ARG A 148 1.22 -12.49 5.84
C ARG A 148 1.14 -11.13 5.13
N TRP A 149 0.07 -10.89 4.36
CA TRP A 149 -0.16 -9.61 3.71
C TRP A 149 -0.55 -8.51 4.69
N ALA A 150 -1.31 -8.83 5.75
CA ALA A 150 -1.64 -7.87 6.80
C ALA A 150 -0.39 -7.46 7.59
N GLN A 151 0.52 -8.41 7.89
CA GLN A 151 1.83 -8.13 8.47
C GLN A 151 2.62 -7.16 7.59
N PHE A 152 2.68 -7.39 6.27
CA PHE A 152 3.26 -6.44 5.32
C PHE A 152 2.53 -5.08 5.34
N GLY A 153 1.20 -5.08 5.42
CA GLY A 153 0.37 -3.88 5.46
C GLY A 153 0.65 -2.98 6.68
N VAL A 154 1.00 -3.56 7.84
CA VAL A 154 1.41 -2.79 9.03
C VAL A 154 2.62 -1.89 8.73
N PHE A 155 3.54 -2.35 7.88
CA PHE A 155 4.76 -1.65 7.49
C PHE A 155 4.68 -1.02 6.08
N CYS A 156 3.46 -0.83 5.55
CA CYS A 156 3.23 0.01 4.37
C CYS A 156 2.97 1.48 4.78
N PRO A 157 3.20 2.47 3.88
CA PRO A 157 2.81 3.86 4.14
C PRO A 157 1.35 3.99 4.57
N VAL A 158 0.43 3.26 3.92
CA VAL A 158 -0.97 3.12 4.32
C VAL A 158 -1.35 1.64 4.44
N MET A 159 -2.04 1.28 5.53
CA MET A 159 -2.60 -0.04 5.76
C MET A 159 -4.06 -0.04 5.31
N ARG A 160 -4.40 -0.81 4.27
CA ARG A 160 -5.76 -0.84 3.67
C ARG A 160 -6.16 -2.26 3.28
N LEU A 161 -7.28 -2.72 3.82
CA LEU A 161 -7.91 -4.00 3.47
C LEU A 161 -8.96 -3.78 2.37
N HIS A 162 -8.78 -4.46 1.23
CA HIS A 162 -9.70 -4.41 0.11
C HIS A 162 -9.57 -5.67 -0.77
N GLY A 163 -10.58 -5.94 -1.59
CA GLY A 163 -10.53 -6.89 -2.68
C GLY A 163 -11.87 -7.56 -2.98
N ALA A 164 -11.97 -8.17 -4.16
CA ALA A 164 -13.12 -8.91 -4.64
C ALA A 164 -12.97 -10.41 -4.29
N ARG A 165 -13.40 -10.77 -3.08
CA ARG A 165 -13.33 -12.16 -2.59
C ARG A 165 -14.29 -13.08 -3.34
N ILE A 166 -13.96 -14.37 -3.38
CA ILE A 166 -14.85 -15.39 -3.90
C ILE A 166 -16.09 -15.45 -2.99
N ARG A 167 -17.26 -15.44 -3.60
CA ARG A 167 -18.52 -15.56 -2.86
C ARG A 167 -18.71 -16.99 -2.36
N THR A 168 -19.16 -17.12 -1.13
CA THR A 168 -19.54 -18.42 -0.59
C THR A 168 -21.00 -18.73 -0.95
N PRO A 169 -21.39 -20.01 -1.07
CA PRO A 169 -22.75 -20.40 -1.48
C PRO A 169 -23.87 -19.86 -0.58
N GLU A 170 -23.58 -19.60 0.69
CA GLU A 170 -24.54 -19.18 1.72
C GLU A 170 -24.77 -17.66 1.72
N GLN A 171 -23.96 -16.90 0.97
CA GLN A 171 -24.10 -15.45 0.92
C GLN A 171 -25.32 -15.02 0.11
N THR A 172 -26.27 -14.40 0.81
CA THR A 172 -27.46 -13.80 0.22
C THR A 172 -27.07 -12.66 -0.72
N GLU A 173 -27.65 -12.65 -1.92
CA GLU A 173 -27.50 -11.52 -2.83
C GLU A 173 -28.32 -10.34 -2.35
N ARG A 174 -27.63 -9.30 -1.84
CA ARG A 174 -28.28 -8.10 -1.28
C ARG A 174 -29.05 -7.29 -2.33
N PHE A 175 -28.57 -7.30 -3.57
CA PHE A 175 -29.14 -6.52 -4.68
C PHE A 175 -29.21 -7.37 -5.96
N PRO A 176 -30.23 -8.23 -6.10
CA PRO A 176 -30.34 -9.10 -7.26
C PRO A 176 -30.57 -8.29 -8.55
N GLY A 177 -29.94 -8.71 -9.64
CA GLY A 177 -30.14 -8.12 -10.97
C GLY A 177 -29.25 -6.90 -11.30
N ILE A 178 -28.29 -6.56 -10.46
CA ILE A 178 -27.26 -5.57 -10.80
C ILE A 178 -26.19 -6.17 -11.71
N LYS A 179 -25.58 -5.34 -12.55
CA LYS A 179 -24.53 -5.77 -13.50
C LYS A 179 -23.26 -6.21 -12.80
N GLU A 180 -22.77 -5.38 -11.87
CA GLU A 180 -21.57 -5.64 -11.08
C GLU A 180 -21.97 -6.17 -9.71
N ARG A 181 -21.74 -7.46 -9.48
CA ARG A 181 -22.11 -8.12 -8.22
C ARG A 181 -21.02 -7.90 -7.18
N THR A 182 -21.41 -7.81 -5.91
CA THR A 182 -20.47 -7.80 -4.79
C THR A 182 -19.64 -9.07 -4.74
N GLY A 183 -18.38 -8.96 -4.29
CA GLY A 183 -17.58 -10.11 -3.88
C GLY A 183 -18.06 -10.72 -2.55
N GLY A 184 -17.30 -11.69 -2.06
CA GLY A 184 -17.45 -12.29 -0.74
C GLY A 184 -17.10 -11.33 0.40
N GLU A 185 -17.27 -11.80 1.64
CA GLU A 185 -16.94 -11.01 2.85
C GLU A 185 -15.44 -10.75 2.94
N ASN A 186 -15.04 -9.62 3.55
CA ASN A 186 -13.64 -9.22 3.62
C ASN A 186 -13.28 -8.50 4.92
N GLU A 187 -14.14 -8.55 5.93
CA GLU A 187 -13.83 -8.02 7.24
C GLU A 187 -12.88 -8.96 8.00
N ILE A 188 -12.12 -8.44 8.97
CA ILE A 188 -11.07 -9.22 9.65
C ILE A 188 -11.59 -10.46 10.39
N TRP A 189 -12.89 -10.50 10.73
CA TRP A 189 -13.55 -11.66 11.34
C TRP A 189 -14.00 -12.72 10.32
N SER A 190 -13.89 -12.45 9.01
CA SER A 190 -14.34 -13.36 7.96
C SER A 190 -13.30 -14.42 7.58
N PHE A 191 -12.15 -14.46 8.26
CA PHE A 191 -11.02 -15.35 7.96
C PHE A 191 -10.80 -16.44 9.02
N GLY A 192 -11.77 -16.64 9.93
CA GLY A 192 -11.71 -17.60 11.04
C GLY A 192 -11.17 -16.99 12.33
N ASP A 193 -11.53 -17.59 13.47
CA ASP A 193 -11.31 -17.01 14.80
C ASP A 193 -9.81 -16.84 15.13
N GLU A 194 -8.97 -17.83 14.79
CA GLU A 194 -7.52 -17.75 14.99
C GLU A 194 -6.89 -16.58 14.21
N ASN A 195 -7.31 -16.40 12.96
CA ASN A 195 -6.85 -15.29 12.13
C ASN A 195 -7.38 -13.94 12.62
N TYR A 196 -8.61 -13.89 13.12
CA TYR A 196 -9.20 -12.67 13.65
C TYR A 196 -8.34 -12.07 14.77
N GLU A 197 -7.90 -12.90 15.72
CA GLU A 197 -7.04 -12.43 16.82
C GLU A 197 -5.72 -11.84 16.30
N ILE A 198 -5.06 -12.53 15.36
CA ILE A 198 -3.81 -12.05 14.76
C ILE A 198 -4.05 -10.72 14.00
N LEU A 199 -5.08 -10.67 13.16
CA LEU A 199 -5.40 -9.47 12.36
C LEU A 199 -5.80 -8.29 13.25
N ALA A 200 -6.54 -8.53 14.33
CA ALA A 200 -6.93 -7.51 15.29
C ALA A 200 -5.71 -6.94 16.03
N GLU A 201 -4.75 -7.78 16.44
CA GLU A 201 -3.50 -7.32 17.05
C GLU A 201 -2.63 -6.52 16.07
N LEU A 202 -2.60 -6.89 14.78
CA LEU A 202 -1.92 -6.11 13.74
C LEU A 202 -2.55 -4.72 13.55
N VAL A 203 -3.88 -4.62 13.60
CA VAL A 203 -4.59 -3.33 13.57
C VAL A 203 -4.26 -2.49 14.81
N LYS A 204 -4.25 -3.10 16.00
CA LYS A 204 -3.86 -2.40 17.25
C LYS A 204 -2.40 -1.93 17.20
N LEU A 205 -1.49 -2.76 16.68
CA LEU A 205 -0.09 -2.38 16.47
C LEU A 205 0.01 -1.19 15.50
N ARG A 206 -0.75 -1.20 14.41
CA ARG A 206 -0.79 -0.08 13.46
C ARG A 206 -1.24 1.23 14.13
N GLU A 207 -2.22 1.19 15.02
CA GLU A 207 -2.64 2.36 15.80
C GLU A 207 -1.53 2.84 16.74
N ARG A 208 -0.82 1.93 17.42
CA ARG A 208 0.33 2.32 18.26
C ARG A 208 1.48 2.93 17.45
N LEU A 209 1.70 2.49 16.20
CA LEU A 209 2.70 3.04 15.29
C LEU A 209 2.31 4.41 14.69
N LYS A 210 1.08 4.87 14.86
CA LYS A 210 0.57 6.09 14.23
C LYS A 210 1.42 7.34 14.49
N PRO A 211 1.91 7.64 15.71
CA PRO A 211 2.78 8.79 15.93
C PRO A 211 4.08 8.73 15.11
N TYR A 212 4.70 7.55 15.04
CA TYR A 212 5.89 7.30 14.22
C TYR A 212 5.60 7.50 12.73
N ILE A 213 4.49 6.95 12.25
CA ILE A 213 4.07 7.09 10.84
C ILE A 213 3.80 8.56 10.51
N CYS A 214 3.05 9.28 11.33
CA CYS A 214 2.77 10.70 11.13
C CYS A 214 4.05 11.53 11.05
N ARG A 215 5.03 11.27 11.95
CA ARG A 215 6.36 11.90 11.89
C ARG A 215 7.03 11.68 10.53
N TYR A 216 7.01 10.45 10.02
CA TYR A 216 7.62 10.16 8.71
C TYR A 216 6.82 10.66 7.52
N MET A 217 5.50 10.83 7.64
CA MET A 217 4.70 11.51 6.61
C MET A 217 5.06 13.00 6.54
N ASP A 218 5.33 13.64 7.68
CA ASP A 218 5.82 15.02 7.71
C ASP A 218 7.23 15.13 7.12
N ILE A 219 8.13 14.19 7.44
CA ILE A 219 9.47 14.11 6.84
C ILE A 219 9.35 13.91 5.32
N ALA A 220 8.50 12.99 4.86
CA ALA A 220 8.27 12.77 3.44
C ALA A 220 7.77 14.04 2.74
N SER A 221 6.88 14.81 3.38
CA SER A 221 6.38 16.08 2.83
C SER A 221 7.45 17.18 2.76
N LYS A 222 8.39 17.22 3.71
CA LYS A 222 9.40 18.28 3.82
C LYS A 222 10.67 17.98 3.02
N GLU A 223 11.10 16.73 3.03
CA GLU A 223 12.40 16.29 2.55
C GLU A 223 12.31 15.30 1.37
N GLY A 224 11.12 14.79 1.07
CA GLY A 224 10.94 13.78 0.02
C GLY A 224 11.44 12.38 0.40
N LYS A 225 11.79 12.13 1.67
CA LYS A 225 12.23 10.82 2.15
C LYS A 225 11.01 9.91 2.41
N PRO A 226 10.79 8.85 1.62
CA PRO A 226 9.62 7.98 1.79
C PRO A 226 9.70 7.19 3.09
N ILE A 227 8.58 6.84 3.73
CA ILE A 227 8.60 6.00 4.95
C ILE A 227 9.05 4.58 4.64
N MET A 228 8.47 3.92 3.65
CA MET A 228 8.91 2.62 3.15
C MET A 228 10.00 2.83 2.09
N ARG A 229 11.20 2.29 2.30
CA ARG A 229 12.34 2.56 1.41
C ARG A 229 13.36 1.41 1.34
N PRO A 230 14.03 1.19 0.19
CA PRO A 230 15.08 0.19 0.07
C PRO A 230 16.20 0.37 1.09
N MET A 231 16.86 -0.72 1.48
CA MET A 231 17.94 -0.68 2.46
C MET A 231 19.09 0.27 2.05
N PHE A 232 19.44 0.34 0.76
CA PHE A 232 20.48 1.24 0.26
C PHE A 232 20.17 2.73 0.51
N PHE A 233 18.92 3.10 0.76
CA PHE A 233 18.56 4.50 1.00
C PHE A 233 19.24 5.04 2.26
N ASP A 234 19.23 4.26 3.34
CA ASP A 234 19.88 4.62 4.60
C ASP A 234 21.31 4.05 4.70
N TYR A 235 21.58 2.94 4.00
CA TYR A 235 22.86 2.20 4.03
C TYR A 235 23.58 2.22 2.68
N TYR A 236 23.68 3.40 2.06
CA TYR A 236 24.23 3.59 0.71
C TYR A 236 25.71 3.24 0.51
N LYS A 237 26.46 2.99 1.59
CA LYS A 237 27.86 2.54 1.54
C LYS A 237 28.00 1.02 1.63
N ASP A 238 26.93 0.31 1.97
CA ASP A 238 26.92 -1.13 2.12
C ASP A 238 26.48 -1.77 0.79
N PRO A 239 27.36 -2.50 0.07
CA PRO A 239 27.03 -3.09 -1.21
C PRO A 239 25.93 -4.14 -1.12
N VAL A 240 25.78 -4.84 0.02
CA VAL A 240 24.72 -5.85 0.21
C VAL A 240 23.36 -5.18 0.13
N CYS A 241 23.24 -3.96 0.66
CA CYS A 241 21.99 -3.22 0.72
C CYS A 241 21.44 -2.77 -0.65
N TYR A 242 22.24 -2.83 -1.72
CA TYR A 242 21.80 -2.59 -3.09
C TYR A 242 21.20 -3.84 -3.76
N GLU A 243 21.50 -5.04 -3.25
CA GLU A 243 21.05 -6.32 -3.83
C GLU A 243 19.78 -6.85 -3.14
N LEU A 244 19.40 -6.30 -1.98
CA LEU A 244 18.23 -6.71 -1.21
C LEU A 244 16.94 -6.20 -1.87
N GLU A 245 16.02 -7.12 -2.17
CA GLU A 245 14.72 -6.82 -2.80
C GLU A 245 13.51 -7.16 -1.91
N ASP A 246 13.75 -7.80 -0.77
CA ASP A 246 12.74 -8.51 0.03
C ASP A 246 12.85 -8.23 1.54
N GLN A 247 13.62 -7.19 1.91
CA GLN A 247 13.63 -6.52 3.20
C GLN A 247 13.86 -5.03 2.97
N TYR A 248 13.38 -4.19 3.88
CA TYR A 248 13.42 -2.75 3.69
C TYR A 248 13.37 -1.98 5.01
N MET A 249 13.66 -0.68 4.93
CA MET A 249 13.53 0.24 6.04
C MET A 249 12.14 0.88 6.05
N PHE A 250 11.51 0.90 7.22
CA PHE A 250 10.25 1.59 7.49
C PHE A 250 10.50 2.76 8.44
N GLY A 251 10.68 3.94 7.86
CA GLY A 251 11.39 5.06 8.48
C GLY A 251 12.89 4.76 8.57
N GLU A 252 13.62 5.51 9.38
CA GLU A 252 15.05 5.29 9.62
C GLU A 252 15.28 4.25 10.73
N ASP A 253 14.25 3.87 11.49
CA ASP A 253 14.41 3.17 12.77
C ASP A 253 14.00 1.68 12.71
N ILE A 254 13.17 1.27 11.76
CA ILE A 254 12.62 -0.09 11.68
C ILE A 254 13.11 -0.78 10.40
N LEU A 255 13.72 -1.95 10.53
CA LEU A 255 13.97 -2.89 9.44
C LEU A 255 12.85 -3.93 9.43
N PHE A 256 12.22 -4.17 8.30
CA PHE A 256 11.18 -5.19 8.14
C PHE A 256 11.51 -6.16 7.01
N ALA A 257 11.33 -7.47 7.27
CA ALA A 257 11.60 -8.55 6.33
C ALA A 257 10.36 -9.47 6.23
N PRO A 258 9.44 -9.21 5.29
CA PRO A 258 8.21 -9.99 5.17
C PRO A 258 8.46 -11.46 4.81
N ILE A 259 7.59 -12.34 5.28
CA ILE A 259 7.43 -13.69 4.73
C ILE A 259 6.53 -13.61 3.51
N THR A 260 7.05 -13.98 2.34
CA THR A 260 6.33 -13.89 1.06
C THR A 260 6.24 -15.22 0.33
N GLU A 261 6.49 -16.33 1.02
CA GLU A 261 6.39 -17.69 0.50
C GLU A 261 5.41 -18.50 1.35
N GLN A 262 4.59 -19.32 0.71
CA GLN A 262 3.58 -20.13 1.38
C GLN A 262 4.24 -21.19 2.27
N GLY A 263 3.71 -21.38 3.49
CA GLY A 263 4.18 -22.34 4.47
C GLY A 263 5.52 -21.98 5.12
N CYS A 264 6.11 -20.86 4.73
CA CYS A 264 7.39 -20.41 5.24
C CYS A 264 7.22 -19.83 6.66
N ILE A 265 8.05 -20.28 7.59
CA ILE A 265 8.07 -19.85 8.99
C ILE A 265 9.44 -19.33 9.43
N SER A 266 10.42 -19.28 8.54
CA SER A 266 11.75 -18.71 8.82
C SER A 266 12.40 -18.24 7.53
N ARG A 267 13.30 -17.27 7.63
CA ARG A 267 14.13 -16.85 6.50
C ARG A 267 15.42 -16.21 6.97
N LYS A 268 16.38 -16.09 6.05
CA LYS A 268 17.56 -15.26 6.23
C LYS A 268 17.24 -13.78 6.10
N VAL A 269 17.84 -12.99 6.98
CA VAL A 269 17.75 -11.52 7.01
C VAL A 269 19.15 -10.95 7.19
N TYR A 270 19.46 -9.92 6.42
CA TYR A 270 20.68 -9.14 6.58
C TYR A 270 20.44 -7.96 7.51
N LEU A 271 21.20 -7.87 8.60
CA LEU A 271 21.23 -6.68 9.44
C LEU A 271 22.42 -5.83 9.01
N PRO A 272 22.23 -4.60 8.52
CA PRO A 272 23.35 -3.72 8.16
C PRO A 272 24.02 -3.18 9.43
N GLU A 273 25.14 -2.47 9.28
CA GLU A 273 25.93 -1.92 10.41
C GLU A 273 25.05 -1.22 11.47
N GLY A 274 25.30 -1.53 12.75
CA GLY A 274 24.57 -0.99 13.90
C GLY A 274 24.28 -2.06 14.96
N SER A 275 23.39 -1.72 15.89
CA SER A 275 22.78 -2.65 16.85
C SER A 275 21.27 -2.66 16.64
N TRP A 276 20.69 -3.85 16.62
CA TRP A 276 19.30 -4.07 16.24
C TRP A 276 18.59 -4.88 17.31
N GLN A 277 17.47 -4.36 17.79
CA GLN A 277 16.58 -5.04 18.72
C GLN A 277 15.50 -5.81 17.95
N ASP A 278 15.42 -7.12 18.12
CA ASP A 278 14.28 -7.91 17.62
C ASP A 278 13.00 -7.50 18.35
N VAL A 279 11.96 -7.16 17.60
CA VAL A 279 10.67 -6.74 18.18
C VAL A 279 9.99 -7.83 19.00
N ASN A 280 10.27 -9.10 18.69
CA ASN A 280 9.64 -10.26 19.32
C ASN A 280 10.38 -10.68 20.59
N SER A 281 11.68 -10.98 20.48
CA SER A 281 12.48 -11.47 21.62
C SER A 281 13.09 -10.37 22.48
N LYS A 282 13.09 -9.12 22.00
CA LYS A 282 13.80 -7.96 22.58
C LYS A 282 15.33 -8.13 22.65
N ALA A 283 15.88 -9.20 22.08
CA ALA A 283 17.32 -9.42 22.03
C ALA A 283 18.00 -8.39 21.12
N ILE A 284 19.18 -7.92 21.55
CA ILE A 284 20.03 -7.06 20.74
C ILE A 284 20.99 -7.91 19.92
N VAL A 285 21.00 -7.68 18.62
CA VAL A 285 21.85 -8.35 17.63
C VAL A 285 22.74 -7.31 16.97
N LYS A 286 24.04 -7.60 16.87
CA LYS A 286 24.96 -6.74 16.11
C LYS A 286 24.70 -6.85 14.62
N GLY A 287 24.76 -5.72 13.92
CA GLY A 287 24.67 -5.64 12.47
C GLY A 287 25.92 -6.09 11.74
N GLY A 288 25.91 -5.91 10.42
CA GLY A 288 26.95 -6.34 9.48
C GLY A 288 26.94 -7.84 9.18
N GLN A 289 25.81 -8.53 9.38
CA GLN A 289 25.74 -9.99 9.24
C GLN A 289 24.37 -10.49 8.77
N TRP A 290 24.37 -11.70 8.23
CA TRP A 290 23.17 -12.48 7.95
C TRP A 290 22.80 -13.32 9.15
N ILE A 291 21.52 -13.34 9.50
CA ILE A 291 20.94 -14.16 10.56
C ILE A 291 19.75 -14.96 10.04
N GLU A 292 19.50 -16.11 10.66
CA GLU A 292 18.26 -16.87 10.45
C GLU A 292 17.21 -16.33 11.44
N CYS A 293 16.01 -16.03 10.96
CA CYS A 293 14.93 -15.49 11.77
C CYS A 293 13.69 -16.36 11.64
N GLU A 294 13.09 -16.71 12.78
CA GLU A 294 11.80 -17.41 12.82
C GLU A 294 10.64 -16.41 12.87
N ALA A 295 9.59 -16.72 12.12
CA ALA A 295 8.33 -16.00 12.07
C ALA A 295 7.19 -17.00 11.84
N PRO A 296 6.71 -17.69 12.90
CA PRO A 296 5.42 -18.40 12.85
C PRO A 296 4.29 -17.44 12.43
N ILE A 297 3.09 -17.98 12.15
CA ILE A 297 2.01 -17.21 11.52
C ILE A 297 1.57 -15.98 12.33
N ASP A 298 1.68 -16.04 13.66
CA ASP A 298 1.35 -14.98 14.62
C ASP A 298 2.47 -13.95 14.83
N LYS A 299 3.65 -14.17 14.22
CA LYS A 299 4.81 -13.29 14.31
C LYS A 299 5.29 -12.83 12.94
N PHE A 300 6.09 -11.76 12.96
CA PHE A 300 6.75 -11.22 11.78
C PHE A 300 8.19 -10.81 12.11
N ILE A 301 9.02 -10.67 11.09
CA ILE A 301 10.43 -10.31 11.25
C ILE A 301 10.57 -8.79 11.12
N ALA A 302 10.76 -8.13 12.25
CA ALA A 302 11.15 -6.73 12.29
C ALA A 302 12.22 -6.51 13.35
N PHE A 303 13.10 -5.54 13.08
CA PHE A 303 14.11 -5.09 14.02
C PHE A 303 14.03 -3.57 14.15
N VAL A 304 14.27 -3.08 15.35
CA VAL A 304 14.35 -1.65 15.64
C VAL A 304 15.79 -1.30 15.98
N LYS A 305 16.29 -0.16 15.53
CA LYS A 305 17.62 0.32 15.97
C LYS A 305 17.67 0.43 17.49
N GLU A 306 18.75 -0.06 18.11
CA GLU A 306 18.94 0.01 19.56
C GLU A 306 18.76 1.45 20.07
N GLY A 307 17.89 1.65 21.05
CA GLY A 307 17.59 2.94 21.66
C GLY A 307 16.59 3.82 20.89
N ALA A 308 16.02 3.37 19.77
CA ALA A 308 14.98 4.11 19.10
C ALA A 308 13.65 4.04 19.89
N GLU A 309 13.02 5.19 20.10
CA GLU A 309 11.78 5.34 20.88
C GLU A 309 10.63 4.43 20.38
N VAL A 310 10.60 4.13 19.09
CA VAL A 310 9.58 3.26 18.49
C VAL A 310 9.65 1.82 18.98
N ALA A 311 10.73 1.38 19.63
CA ALA A 311 10.83 0.06 20.22
C ALA A 311 9.73 -0.21 21.26
N GLU A 312 9.29 0.82 21.99
CA GLU A 312 8.25 0.74 23.04
C GLU A 312 6.84 0.44 22.47
N VAL A 313 6.67 0.54 21.15
CA VAL A 313 5.39 0.26 20.48
C VAL A 313 5.15 -1.24 20.29
N PHE A 314 6.23 -2.02 20.23
CA PHE A 314 6.23 -3.46 20.01
C PHE A 314 6.19 -4.23 21.32
#